data_AF-A0A1S1EIU6-F1
#
_entry.id   AF-A0A1S1EIU6-F1
#
_cell.length_a   1.000
_cell.length_b   1.000
_cell.length_c   1.000
_cell.angle_alpha   90.00
_cell.angle_beta   90.00
_cell.angle_gamma   90.00
#
_symmetry.space_group_name_H-M   'P 1'
#
loop_
_entity.id
_entity.type
_entity.pdbx_description
1 polymer ?
#
loop_
_entity_poly.entity_id
_entity_poly.type
_entity_poly.pdbx_seq_one_letter_code
_entity_poly.pdbx_strand_id
1 'polypeptide(L)' 'MPAVFVMRPVRSIEDLGAAIIAAAYGAADSRPVPRNLDALADLLRETRVTRVVVTDWGMPEASIGGLLEVLTDEGVELAH' A
#
# COMPACT_ATOMS: atom_id res chain seq x y z
N MET A 1 -10.15 -7.38 11.05
CA MET A 1 -8.86 -7.19 10.35
C MET A 1 -9.17 -6.57 9.01
N PRO A 2 -8.91 -5.27 8.81
CA PRO A 2 -9.20 -4.62 7.53
C PRO A 2 -8.19 -5.11 6.49
N ALA A 3 -8.70 -5.73 5.43
CA ALA A 3 -7.94 -6.13 4.26
C ALA A 3 -8.21 -5.14 3.13
N VAL A 4 -7.14 -4.66 2.50
CA VAL A 4 -7.22 -3.75 1.34
C VAL A 4 -7.11 -4.58 0.07
N PHE A 5 -8.10 -4.45 -0.81
CA PHE A 5 -8.09 -5.10 -2.13
C PHE A 5 -7.84 -4.05 -3.21
N VAL A 6 -6.72 -4.17 -3.89
CA VAL A 6 -6.27 -3.28 -4.96
C VAL A 6 -6.54 -3.95 -6.29
N MET A 7 -7.63 -3.54 -6.94
CA MET A 7 -8.04 -4.03 -8.27
C MET A 7 -7.48 -3.20 -9.44
N ARG A 8 -6.54 -2.29 -9.16
CA ARG A 8 -5.90 -1.42 -10.14
C ARG A 8 -4.42 -1.78 -10.29
N PRO A 9 -3.79 -1.52 -11.44
CA PRO A 9 -2.36 -1.76 -11.62
C PRO A 9 -1.55 -0.94 -10.61
N VAL A 10 -0.68 -1.61 -9.87
CA VAL A 10 0.28 -0.97 -8.96
C VAL A 10 1.64 -0.97 -9.65
N ARG A 11 2.11 0.20 -10.09
CA ARG A 11 3.41 0.37 -10.75
C ARG A 11 4.41 1.17 -9.91
N SER A 12 3.94 1.84 -8.87
CA SER A 12 4.74 2.71 -8.01
C SER A 12 4.18 2.77 -6.58
N ILE A 13 4.99 3.26 -5.64
CA ILE A 13 4.57 3.46 -4.24
C ILE A 13 3.35 4.39 -4.16
N GLU A 14 3.30 5.40 -5.02
CA GLU A 14 2.15 6.31 -5.11
C GLU A 14 0.86 5.57 -5.49
N ASP A 15 0.90 4.64 -6.44
CA ASP A 15 -0.29 3.85 -6.82
C ASP A 15 -0.79 2.99 -5.66
N LEU A 16 0.14 2.36 -4.94
CA LEU A 16 -0.17 1.53 -3.78
C LEU A 16 -0.78 2.37 -2.65
N GLY A 17 -0.14 3.49 -2.32
CA GLY A 17 -0.60 4.43 -1.31
C GLY A 17 -1.97 5.00 -1.62
N ALA A 18 -2.20 5.43 -2.87
CA ALA A 18 -3.49 5.92 -3.32
C ALA A 18 -4.58 4.84 -3.22
N ALA A 19 -4.25 3.58 -3.53
CA ALA A 19 -5.18 2.47 -3.38
C ALA A 19 -5.52 2.18 -1.91
N ILE A 20 -4.54 2.23 -1.01
CA ILE A 20 -4.76 2.07 0.44
C ILE A 20 -5.61 3.20 0.99
N ILE A 21 -5.32 4.46 0.63
CA ILE A 21 -6.12 5.62 1.03
C ILE A 21 -7.57 5.47 0.55
N ALA A 22 -7.77 5.10 -0.72
CA ALA A 22 -9.10 4.91 -1.28
C ALA A 22 -9.87 3.78 -0.59
N ALA A 23 -9.19 2.72 -0.17
CA ALA A 23 -9.81 1.60 0.54
C ALA A 23 -10.11 1.91 2.02
N ALA A 24 -9.24 2.66 2.69
CA ALA A 24 -9.36 2.97 4.12
C ALA A 24 -10.26 4.19 4.40
N TYR A 25 -10.21 5.21 3.55
CA TYR A 25 -10.90 6.49 3.75
C TYR A 25 -11.95 6.80 2.68
N GLY A 26 -11.97 6.04 1.57
CA GLY A 26 -12.89 6.24 0.45
C GLY A 26 -12.25 7.00 -0.72
N ALA A 27 -12.72 6.73 -1.94
CA ALA A 27 -12.11 7.23 -3.17
C ALA A 27 -12.20 8.75 -3.40
N ALA A 28 -12.99 9.47 -2.60
CA ALA A 28 -13.14 10.92 -2.67
C ALA A 28 -12.18 11.68 -1.72
N ASP A 29 -11.38 10.95 -0.94
CA ASP A 29 -10.44 11.57 0.00
C ASP A 29 -9.24 12.18 -0.77
N SER A 30 -8.91 13.43 -0.46
CA SER A 30 -7.83 14.22 -1.09
C SER A 30 -6.52 14.19 -0.28
N ARG A 31 -6.37 13.23 0.65
CA ARG A 31 -5.14 13.02 1.41
C ARG A 31 -3.91 12.90 0.50
N PRO A 32 -2.75 13.41 0.97
CA PRO A 32 -1.52 13.28 0.23
C PRO A 32 -1.14 11.80 0.06
N VAL A 33 -0.85 11.42 -1.17
CA VAL A 33 -0.38 10.08 -1.51
C VAL A 33 1.06 9.93 -1.04
N PRO A 34 1.43 8.82 -0.35
CA PRO A 34 2.80 8.59 0.07
C PRO A 34 3.72 8.43 -1.15
N ARG A 35 4.84 9.15 -1.13
CA ARG A 35 5.84 9.17 -2.21
C ARG A 35 7.13 8.42 -1.87
N ASN A 36 7.27 7.99 -0.62
CA ASN A 36 8.42 7.27 -0.11
C ASN A 36 7.95 6.13 0.82
N LEU A 37 8.89 5.26 1.18
CA LEU A 37 8.63 4.10 2.03
C LEU A 37 8.21 4.49 3.46
N ASP A 38 8.81 5.54 4.03
CA ASP A 38 8.47 6.02 5.38
C ASP A 38 7.01 6.52 5.47
N ALA A 39 6.59 7.34 4.51
CA ALA A 39 5.21 7.83 4.45
C ALA A 39 4.21 6.69 4.18
N LEU A 40 4.63 5.64 3.47
CA LEU A 40 3.82 4.45 3.33
C LEU A 40 3.69 3.70 4.66
N ALA A 41 4.78 3.55 5.42
CA ALA A 41 4.76 2.93 6.74
C ALA A 41 3.82 3.69 7.70
N ASP A 42 3.92 5.02 7.73
CA ASP A 42 3.02 5.87 8.53
C ASP A 42 1.55 5.66 8.13
N LEU A 43 1.25 5.60 6.83
CA LEU A 43 -0.10 5.33 6.34
C LEU A 43 -0.61 3.94 6.78
N LEU A 44 0.23 2.90 6.71
CA LEU A 44 -0.13 1.55 7.13
C LEU A 44 -0.43 1.51 8.64
N ARG A 45 0.37 2.21 9.46
CA ARG A 45 0.14 2.37 10.90
C ARG A 45 -1.16 3.10 11.21
N GLU A 46 -1.44 4.18 10.50
CA GLU A 46 -2.66 4.98 10.67
C GLU A 46 -3.91 4.19 10.30
N THR A 47 -3.86 3.47 9.18
CA THR A 47 -4.99 2.70 8.65
C THR A 47 -5.17 1.35 9.36
N ARG A 48 -4.15 0.88 10.09
CA ARG A 48 -4.10 -0.43 10.78
C ARG A 48 -4.45 -1.60 9.86
N VAL A 49 -4.08 -1.48 8.59
CA VAL A 49 -4.28 -2.53 7.59
C VAL A 49 -3.35 -3.68 7.92
N THR A 50 -3.88 -4.90 7.97
CA THR A 50 -3.07 -6.09 8.27
C THR A 50 -2.77 -6.91 7.01
N ARG A 51 -3.46 -6.62 5.92
CA ARG A 51 -3.35 -7.38 4.68
C ARG A 51 -3.66 -6.51 3.46
N VAL A 52 -2.79 -6.56 2.47
CA VAL A 52 -2.95 -5.90 1.17
C VAL A 52 -2.94 -6.97 0.09
N VAL A 53 -4.01 -7.03 -0.69
CA VAL A 53 -4.14 -7.95 -1.83
C VAL A 53 -4.16 -7.11 -3.11
N VAL A 54 -3.16 -7.28 -3.96
CA VAL A 54 -3.04 -6.59 -5.25
C VAL A 54 -3.27 -7.60 -6.35
N THR A 55 -4.22 -7.35 -7.26
CA THR A 55 -4.50 -8.31 -8.35
C THR A 55 -3.66 -8.07 -9.60
N ASP A 56 -3.07 -6.87 -9.73
CA ASP A 56 -2.29 -6.45 -10.88
C ASP A 56 -1.00 -5.77 -10.40
N TRP A 57 -0.01 -6.60 -10.09
CA TRP A 57 1.29 -6.17 -9.59
C TRP A 57 2.26 -5.92 -10.76
N GLY A 58 2.63 -4.65 -10.95
CA GLY A 58 3.53 -4.23 -12.02
C GLY A 58 4.76 -3.47 -11.54
N MET A 59 5.07 -3.50 -10.24
CA MET A 59 6.22 -2.78 -9.68
C MET A 59 7.52 -3.54 -9.99
N PRO A 60 8.60 -2.84 -10.43
CA PRO A 60 9.88 -3.49 -10.71
C PRO A 60 10.49 -4.11 -9.44
N GLU A 61 11.09 -5.30 -9.58
CA GLU A 61 11.68 -6.07 -8.47
C GLU A 61 12.74 -5.27 -7.70
N ALA A 62 13.49 -4.39 -8.36
CA ALA A 62 14.47 -3.53 -7.69
C ALA A 62 13.84 -2.59 -6.63
N SER A 63 12.56 -2.25 -6.79
CA SER A 63 11.80 -1.41 -5.85
C SER A 63 10.96 -2.22 -4.87
N ILE A 64 10.80 -3.54 -5.07
CA ILE A 64 9.98 -4.39 -4.22
C ILE A 64 10.65 -4.72 -2.88
N GLY A 65 11.99 -4.81 -2.84
CA GLY A 65 12.72 -5.24 -1.66
C GLY A 65 12.44 -4.37 -0.43
N GLY A 66 12.72 -3.07 -0.53
CA GLY A 66 12.47 -2.14 0.58
C GLY A 66 10.98 -1.98 0.92
N LEU A 67 10.10 -2.19 -0.06
CA LEU A 67 8.65 -2.17 0.16
C LEU A 67 8.17 -3.38 0.98
N LEU A 68 8.66 -4.58 0.65
CA LEU A 68 8.36 -5.80 1.39
C LEU A 68 8.91 -5.77 2.81
N GLU A 69 10.10 -5.20 3.00
CA GLU A 69 10.67 -4.97 4.34
C GLU A 69 9.75 -4.09 5.18
N VAL A 70 9.34 -2.93 4.65
CA VAL A 70 8.41 -2.03 5.36
C VAL A 70 7.06 -2.70 5.65
N LEU A 71 6.50 -3.42 4.69
CA LEU A 71 5.24 -4.14 4.90
C LEU A 71 5.40 -5.20 6.01
N THR A 72 6.51 -5.92 6.03
CA THR A 72 6.81 -6.93 7.05
C THR A 72 7.01 -6.30 8.43
N ASP A 73 7.75 -5.20 8.51
CA ASP A 73 8.00 -4.46 9.75
C ASP A 73 6.69 -3.90 10.34
N GLU A 74 5.76 -3.47 9.49
CA GLU A 74 4.43 -3.02 9.91
C GLU A 74 3.43 -4.17 10.13
N GLY A 75 3.84 -5.42 9.94
CA GLY A 75 3.00 -6.61 10.12
C GLY A 75 1.89 -6.75 9.08
N VAL A 76 2.12 -6.21 7.88
CA VAL A 76 1.20 -6.20 6.74
C VAL A 76 1.56 -7.31 5.77
N GLU A 77 0.64 -8.23 5.56
CA GLU A 77 0.81 -9.27 4.55
C GLU A 77 0.50 -8.74 3.15
N LEU A 78 1.46 -8.82 2.22
CA LEU A 78 1.24 -8.55 0.81
C LEU A 78 0.95 -9.85 0.06
N ALA A 79 -0.24 -9.94 -0.53
CA ALA A 79 -0.57 -10.92 -1.57
C ALA A 79 -0.64 -10.19 -2.91
N HIS A 80 0.12 -10.63 -3.89
CA HIS A 80 0.17 -10.03 -5.22
C HIS A 80 0.14 -11.10 -6.31
#